data_AF-A0A1X0RQ92-F1
#
_entry.id   AF-A0A1X0RQ92-F1
#
_cell.length_a   1.000
_cell.length_b   1.000
_cell.length_c   1.000
_cell.angle_alpha   90.00
_cell.angle_beta   90.00
_cell.angle_gamma   90.00
#
_symmetry.space_group_name_H-M   'P 1'
#
loop_
_entity.id
_entity.type
_entity.pdbx_description
1 polymer ?
#
loop_
_entity_poly.entity_id
_entity_poly.type
_entity_poly.pdbx_seq_one_letter_code
_entity_poly.pdbx_strand_id
1 'polypeptide(L)'
;ITKQVQYLGEIKDSCVAAFQWATKEGPIAEENLRGCRFNILDVTLHADAIHRGGGQIIPTCRRVVYASVLTASPGIQEPVYLVEIQCPDSAIGGIYSCLNKRRGQVFSEEQKPGTPIVNVKAYLPINESFGFNADLRSATSGQAFPQAVFDHWQLMSGNPLEAGNKVYDIVRDVRTRKGL
;
A
#
# COMPACT_ATOMS: atom_id res chain seq x y z
N ILE A 1 -37.47 6.40 10.16
CA ILE A 1 -38.06 6.63 8.82
C ILE A 1 -36.99 7.30 7.98
N THR A 2 -36.31 6.54 7.12
CA THR A 2 -35.38 7.11 6.13
C THR A 2 -36.21 7.81 5.07
N LYS A 3 -36.08 9.14 4.96
CA LYS A 3 -36.68 9.89 3.84
C LYS A 3 -35.92 9.48 2.58
N GLN A 4 -36.64 9.02 1.56
CA GLN A 4 -36.04 8.74 0.27
C GLN A 4 -35.45 10.05 -0.29
N VAL A 5 -34.14 10.06 -0.58
CA VAL A 5 -33.51 11.18 -1.27
C VAL A 5 -34.04 11.18 -2.70
N GLN A 6 -34.77 12.23 -3.07
CA GLN A 6 -35.25 12.42 -4.44
C GLN A 6 -34.04 12.65 -5.38
N TYR A 7 -34.14 12.14 -6.61
CA TYR A 7 -33.13 12.34 -7.68
C TYR A 7 -31.74 11.72 -7.44
N LEU A 8 -31.55 10.90 -6.40
CA LEU A 8 -30.25 10.29 -6.09
C LEU A 8 -29.67 9.47 -7.26
N GLY A 9 -30.52 8.80 -8.03
CA GLY A 9 -30.11 8.00 -9.19
C GLY A 9 -29.46 8.85 -10.29
N GLU A 10 -29.82 10.13 -10.40
CA GLU A 10 -29.36 11.00 -11.49
C GLU A 10 -27.93 11.53 -11.28
N ILE A 11 -27.45 11.54 -10.03
CA ILE A 11 -26.07 11.95 -9.72
C ILE A 11 -25.10 10.76 -9.63
N LYS A 12 -25.61 9.52 -9.74
CA LYS A 12 -24.85 8.29 -9.53
C LYS A 12 -23.56 8.25 -10.36
N ASP A 13 -23.65 8.52 -11.66
CA ASP A 13 -22.49 8.43 -12.56
C ASP A 13 -21.45 9.49 -12.25
N SER A 14 -21.89 10.69 -11.84
CA SER A 14 -20.99 11.76 -11.39
C SER A 14 -20.27 11.37 -10.09
N CYS A 15 -20.97 10.74 -9.14
CA CYS A 15 -20.36 10.22 -7.91
C CYS A 15 -19.39 9.07 -8.20
N VAL A 16 -19.72 8.17 -9.12
CA VAL A 16 -18.83 7.06 -9.52
C VAL A 16 -17.57 7.61 -10.17
N ALA A 17 -17.68 8.57 -11.09
CA ALA A 17 -16.53 9.21 -11.71
C ALA A 17 -15.62 9.91 -10.67
N ALA A 18 -16.22 10.67 -9.75
CA ALA A 18 -15.49 11.30 -8.65
C ALA A 18 -14.79 10.26 -7.75
N PHE A 19 -15.47 9.16 -7.45
CA PHE A 19 -14.94 8.08 -6.62
C PHE A 19 -13.76 7.36 -7.29
N GLN A 20 -13.87 7.06 -8.59
CA GLN A 20 -12.77 6.44 -9.35
C GLN A 20 -11.53 7.34 -9.37
N TRP A 21 -11.72 8.65 -9.56
CA TRP A 21 -10.61 9.60 -9.51
C TRP A 21 -10.01 9.69 -8.11
N ALA A 22 -10.85 9.91 -7.10
CA ALA A 22 -10.41 10.06 -5.72
C ALA A 22 -9.70 8.81 -5.16
N THR A 23 -10.10 7.62 -5.61
CA THR A 23 -9.45 6.36 -5.18
C THR A 23 -8.20 6.03 -5.96
N LYS A 24 -8.04 6.57 -7.18
CA LYS A 24 -6.79 6.48 -7.94
C LYS A 24 -5.73 7.45 -7.42
N GLU A 25 -6.14 8.64 -7.04
CA GLU A 25 -5.25 9.68 -6.51
C GLU A 25 -5.70 10.03 -5.09
N GLY A 26 -5.20 9.29 -4.09
CA GLY A 26 -5.57 9.51 -2.69
C GLY A 26 -5.02 10.82 -2.11
N PRO A 27 -5.64 11.37 -1.04
CA PRO A 27 -5.30 12.70 -0.52
C PRO A 27 -3.95 12.81 0.18
N ILE A 28 -3.32 11.68 0.56
CA ILE A 28 -2.06 11.69 1.31
C ILE A 28 -0.86 11.99 0.41
N ALA A 29 -0.73 11.24 -0.70
CA ALA A 29 0.42 11.32 -1.59
C ALA A 29 0.07 11.08 -3.07
N GLU A 30 -1.21 11.21 -3.45
CA GLU A 30 -1.73 10.87 -4.79
C GLU A 30 -1.37 9.44 -5.22
N GLU A 31 -1.48 8.50 -4.28
CA GLU A 31 -1.35 7.06 -4.53
C GLU A 31 -2.73 6.39 -4.42
N ASN A 32 -2.86 5.20 -5.01
CA ASN A 32 -4.12 4.46 -4.99
C ASN A 32 -4.58 4.16 -3.55
N LEU A 33 -5.86 4.40 -3.27
CA LEU A 33 -6.52 3.98 -2.02
C LEU A 33 -6.76 2.47 -2.02
N ARG A 34 -6.58 1.83 -0.86
CA ARG A 34 -6.78 0.39 -0.68
C ARG A 34 -7.44 0.09 0.65
N GLY A 35 -8.44 -0.81 0.63
CA GLY A 35 -9.12 -1.26 1.85
C GLY A 35 -10.09 -0.23 2.46
N CYS A 36 -10.54 0.76 1.67
CA CYS A 36 -11.46 1.80 2.15
C CYS A 36 -12.90 1.49 1.74
N ARG A 37 -13.84 1.63 2.68
CA ARG A 37 -15.29 1.61 2.43
C ARG A 37 -15.86 3.00 2.67
N PHE A 38 -16.63 3.51 1.70
CA PHE A 38 -17.30 4.80 1.79
C PHE A 38 -18.80 4.59 1.94
N ASN A 39 -19.39 5.20 2.96
CA ASN A 39 -20.82 5.18 3.19
C ASN A 39 -21.37 6.60 2.98
N ILE A 40 -22.30 6.76 2.04
CA ILE A 40 -23.01 8.03 1.84
C ILE A 40 -24.09 8.10 2.92
N LEU A 41 -23.96 9.07 3.83
CA LEU A 41 -24.86 9.22 4.98
C LEU A 41 -26.09 10.06 4.64
N ASP A 42 -25.88 11.16 3.92
CA ASP A 42 -26.94 12.09 3.51
C ASP A 42 -26.58 12.78 2.20
N VAL A 43 -27.61 13.25 1.48
CA VAL A 43 -27.48 13.97 0.22
C VAL A 43 -28.60 15.00 0.11
N THR A 44 -28.23 16.26 -0.12
CA THR A 44 -29.17 17.35 -0.43
C THR A 44 -28.98 17.80 -1.87
N LEU A 45 -30.03 17.72 -2.69
CA LEU A 45 -29.99 18.06 -4.11
C LEU A 45 -30.94 19.22 -4.42
N HIS A 46 -30.53 20.04 -5.39
CA HIS A 46 -31.41 21.03 -5.99
C HIS A 46 -32.48 20.33 -6.84
N ALA A 47 -33.70 20.89 -6.88
CA ALA A 47 -34.82 20.31 -7.63
C ALA A 47 -34.52 20.25 -9.14
N ASP A 48 -34.02 21.36 -9.71
CA ASP A 48 -33.71 21.45 -11.13
C ASP A 48 -32.41 20.73 -11.51
N ALA A 49 -32.48 19.90 -12.55
CA ALA A 49 -31.35 19.11 -13.05
C ALA A 49 -30.15 19.95 -13.53
N ILE A 50 -30.39 21.17 -14.00
CA ILE A 50 -29.35 22.11 -14.45
C ILE A 50 -28.38 22.51 -13.32
N HIS A 51 -28.82 22.42 -12.06
CA HIS A 51 -28.06 22.76 -10.86
C HIS A 51 -27.43 21.54 -10.18
N ARG A 52 -27.38 20.40 -10.87
CA ARG A 52 -26.75 19.16 -10.40
C ARG A 52 -25.98 18.44 -11.51
N GLY A 53 -25.44 19.22 -12.45
CA GLY A 53 -24.57 18.71 -13.51
C GLY A 53 -23.24 18.17 -12.97
N GLY A 54 -22.56 17.35 -13.77
CA GLY A 54 -21.30 16.70 -13.37
C GLY A 54 -20.23 17.68 -12.90
N GLY A 55 -20.14 18.88 -13.50
CA GLY A 55 -19.20 19.92 -13.08
C GLY A 55 -19.39 20.42 -11.65
N GLN A 56 -20.58 20.25 -11.05
CA GLN A 56 -20.87 20.61 -9.67
C GLN A 56 -20.74 19.40 -8.73
N ILE A 57 -21.23 18.24 -9.17
CA ILE A 57 -21.27 17.03 -8.33
C ILE A 57 -19.88 16.38 -8.20
N ILE A 58 -19.13 16.26 -9.29
CA ILE A 58 -17.83 15.56 -9.30
C ILE A 58 -16.83 16.17 -8.30
N PRO A 59 -16.52 17.48 -8.35
CA PRO A 59 -15.55 18.06 -7.41
C PRO A 59 -16.06 18.01 -5.96
N THR A 60 -17.36 18.18 -5.74
CA THR A 60 -17.97 18.10 -4.41
C THR A 60 -17.83 16.70 -3.81
N CYS A 61 -18.17 15.67 -4.59
CA CYS A 61 -18.05 14.28 -4.18
C CYS A 61 -16.60 13.89 -3.92
N ARG A 62 -15.66 14.30 -4.79
CA ARG A 62 -14.22 14.07 -4.60
C ARG A 62 -13.71 14.68 -3.29
N ARG A 63 -14.08 15.92 -2.99
CA ARG A 63 -13.69 16.60 -1.74
C ARG A 63 -14.23 15.89 -0.51
N VAL A 64 -15.47 15.41 -0.55
CA VAL A 64 -16.05 14.61 0.55
C VAL A 64 -15.30 13.30 0.75
N VAL A 65 -14.95 12.60 -0.33
CA VAL A 65 -14.13 11.37 -0.26
C VAL A 65 -12.79 11.66 0.42
N TYR A 66 -12.09 12.73 0.04
CA TYR A 66 -10.82 13.12 0.66
C TYR A 66 -10.98 13.50 2.13
N ALA A 67 -11.98 14.31 2.47
CA ALA A 67 -12.25 14.68 3.85
C ALA A 67 -12.50 13.45 4.73
N SER A 68 -13.29 12.49 4.25
CA SER A 68 -13.57 11.23 4.95
C SER A 68 -12.32 10.37 5.15
N VAL A 69 -11.39 10.35 4.20
CA VAL A 69 -10.11 9.63 4.37
C VAL A 69 -9.24 10.29 5.44
N LEU A 70 -9.14 11.62 5.42
CA LEU A 70 -8.29 12.37 6.36
C LEU A 70 -8.80 12.27 7.80
N THR A 71 -10.11 12.14 8.02
CA THR A 71 -10.68 11.97 9.36
C THR A 71 -10.67 10.50 9.84
N ALA A 72 -10.44 9.53 8.96
CA ALA A 72 -10.45 8.10 9.28
C ALA A 72 -9.09 7.53 9.75
N SER A 73 -8.13 8.39 10.12
CA SER A 73 -6.75 8.00 10.49
C SER A 73 -6.06 7.18 9.39
N PRO A 74 -5.74 7.82 8.24
CA PRO A 74 -5.20 7.12 7.09
C PRO A 74 -3.79 6.58 7.35
N GLY A 75 -3.48 5.42 6.78
CA GLY A 75 -2.14 4.84 6.81
C GLY A 75 -1.63 4.49 5.41
N ILE A 76 -0.33 4.26 5.29
CA ILE A 76 0.31 3.85 4.04
C ILE A 76 0.56 2.35 4.05
N GLN A 77 0.28 1.70 2.92
CA GLN A 77 0.62 0.30 2.72
C GLN A 77 1.88 0.20 1.85
N GLU A 78 2.89 -0.51 2.33
CA GLU A 78 4.06 -0.85 1.54
C GLU A 78 3.87 -2.23 0.87
N PRO A 79 4.37 -2.42 -0.35
CA PRO A 79 4.35 -3.73 -0.98
C PRO A 79 5.45 -4.62 -0.39
N VAL A 80 5.17 -5.90 -0.28
CA VAL A 80 6.05 -6.91 0.34
C VAL A 80 6.28 -8.06 -0.63
N TYR A 81 7.53 -8.46 -0.79
CA TYR A 81 7.90 -9.67 -1.51
C TYR A 81 7.79 -10.90 -0.62
N LEU A 82 7.28 -11.99 -1.19
CA LEU A 82 7.62 -13.34 -0.76
C LEU A 82 8.95 -13.70 -1.42
N VAL A 83 9.98 -13.87 -0.59
CA VAL A 83 11.31 -14.26 -1.01
C VAL A 83 11.54 -15.72 -0.64
N GLU A 84 11.89 -16.52 -1.63
CA GLU A 84 12.32 -17.90 -1.49
C GLU A 84 13.82 -17.99 -1.78
N ILE A 85 14.60 -18.48 -0.83
CA ILE A 85 16.06 -18.50 -0.92
C ILE A 85 16.54 -19.93 -0.71
N GLN A 86 17.23 -20.46 -1.71
CA GLN A 86 17.88 -21.75 -1.62
C GLN A 86 19.36 -21.55 -1.33
N CYS A 87 19.88 -22.20 -0.29
CA CYS A 87 21.29 -22.19 0.04
C CYS A 87 21.74 -23.48 0.74
N PRO A 88 23.05 -23.79 0.79
CA PRO A 88 23.57 -24.83 1.65
C PRO A 88 23.41 -24.48 3.13
N ASP A 89 23.26 -25.49 3.99
CA ASP A 89 23.12 -25.34 5.46
C ASP A 89 24.20 -24.45 6.10
N SER A 90 25.44 -24.56 5.60
CA SER A 90 26.59 -23.76 6.04
C SER A 90 26.45 -22.25 5.82
N ALA A 91 25.58 -21.82 4.90
CA ALA A 91 25.42 -20.43 4.48
C ALA A 91 24.13 -19.76 5.02
N ILE A 92 23.29 -20.51 5.76
CA ILE A 92 22.00 -20.01 6.28
C ILE A 92 22.17 -18.79 7.18
N GLY A 93 23.23 -18.74 8.00
CA GLY A 93 23.51 -17.59 8.86
C GLY A 93 23.64 -16.26 8.09
N GLY A 94 24.14 -16.32 6.86
CA GLY A 94 24.22 -15.17 5.96
C GLY A 94 22.84 -14.64 5.54
N ILE A 95 21.88 -15.55 5.29
CA ILE A 95 20.50 -15.19 4.95
C ILE A 95 19.84 -14.42 6.09
N TYR A 96 19.89 -14.96 7.31
CA TYR A 96 19.28 -14.33 8.49
C TYR A 96 19.89 -12.94 8.76
N SER A 97 21.20 -12.80 8.61
CA SER A 97 21.89 -11.51 8.76
C SER A 97 21.40 -10.47 7.74
N CYS A 98 21.25 -10.86 6.47
CA CYS A 98 20.78 -9.97 5.41
C CYS A 98 19.30 -9.58 5.58
N LEU A 99 18.44 -10.54 5.95
CA LEU A 99 17.01 -10.29 6.14
C LEU A 99 16.74 -9.41 7.36
N ASN A 100 17.40 -9.67 8.50
CA ASN A 100 17.18 -8.89 9.74
C ASN A 100 17.55 -7.41 9.58
N LYS A 101 18.61 -7.10 8.81
CA LYS A 101 19.00 -5.72 8.50
C LYS A 101 17.96 -4.96 7.67
N ARG A 102 17.08 -5.69 6.96
CA ARG A 102 16.15 -5.15 5.96
C ARG A 102 14.68 -5.36 6.34
N ARG A 103 14.39 -5.53 7.64
CA ARG A 103 13.04 -5.82 8.18
C ARG A 103 12.40 -7.08 7.59
N GLY A 104 13.23 -8.02 7.10
CA GLY A 104 12.76 -9.29 6.58
C GLY A 104 12.25 -10.20 7.69
N GLN A 105 11.15 -10.91 7.45
CA GLN A 105 10.54 -11.83 8.42
C GLN A 105 10.54 -13.24 7.83
N VAL A 106 11.40 -14.11 8.38
CA VAL A 106 11.41 -15.54 8.02
C VAL A 106 10.25 -16.22 8.72
N PHE A 107 9.46 -16.99 7.97
CA PHE A 107 8.30 -17.71 8.52
C PHE A 107 8.30 -19.22 8.19
N SER A 108 9.13 -19.65 7.25
CA SER A 108 9.29 -21.06 6.90
C SER A 108 10.75 -21.34 6.54
N GLU A 109 11.25 -22.44 7.08
CA GLU A 109 12.57 -22.99 6.80
C GLU A 109 12.38 -24.50 6.59
N GLU A 110 12.69 -24.97 5.39
CA GLU A 110 12.50 -26.36 5.00
C GLU A 110 13.82 -26.93 4.44
N GLN A 111 14.37 -27.93 5.12
CA GLN A 111 15.53 -28.65 4.62
C GLN A 111 15.09 -29.68 3.58
N LYS A 112 15.69 -29.64 2.38
CA LYS A 112 15.34 -30.55 1.29
C LYS A 112 15.91 -31.95 1.59
N PRO A 113 15.07 -32.98 1.81
CA PRO A 113 15.55 -34.30 2.20
C PRO A 113 16.52 -34.89 1.17
N GLY A 114 17.62 -35.45 1.65
CA GLY A 114 18.66 -36.05 0.81
C GLY A 114 19.62 -35.06 0.16
N THR A 115 19.54 -33.75 0.46
CA THR A 115 20.50 -32.74 -0.01
C THR A 115 20.90 -31.81 1.13
N PRO A 116 22.11 -31.20 1.12
CA PRO A 116 22.51 -30.20 2.11
C PRO A 116 21.87 -28.82 1.86
N ILE A 117 20.81 -28.75 1.06
CA ILE A 117 20.14 -27.50 0.65
C ILE A 117 18.97 -27.24 1.59
N VAL A 118 18.89 -26.00 2.07
CA VAL A 118 17.77 -25.47 2.84
C VAL A 118 17.07 -24.40 2.03
N ASN A 119 15.74 -24.43 2.06
CA ASN A 119 14.87 -23.46 1.44
C ASN A 119 14.27 -22.57 2.52
N VAL A 120 14.55 -21.27 2.45
CA VAL A 120 14.08 -20.27 3.41
C VAL A 120 13.05 -19.40 2.73
N LYS A 121 11.85 -19.28 3.32
CA LYS A 121 10.80 -18.36 2.88
C LYS A 121 10.64 -17.23 3.87
N ALA A 122 10.67 -16.01 3.33
CA ALA A 122 10.60 -14.80 4.11
C ALA A 122 9.78 -13.70 3.43
N TYR A 123 9.19 -12.83 4.23
CA TYR A 123 8.64 -11.57 3.76
C TYR A 123 9.71 -10.49 3.77
N LEU A 124 9.83 -9.72 2.68
CA LEU A 124 10.78 -8.62 2.54
C LEU A 124 10.08 -7.38 1.97
N PRO A 125 10.03 -6.25 2.69
CA PRO A 125 9.50 -5.00 2.13
C PRO A 125 10.27 -4.56 0.90
N ILE A 126 9.59 -4.21 -0.20
CA ILE A 126 10.24 -3.86 -1.48
C ILE A 126 11.16 -2.64 -1.33
N ASN A 127 10.78 -1.67 -0.50
CA ASN A 127 11.63 -0.49 -0.27
C ASN A 127 13.00 -0.86 0.36
N GLU A 128 13.08 -2.02 1.04
CA GLU A 128 14.31 -2.53 1.65
C GLU A 128 14.99 -3.59 0.77
N SER A 129 14.43 -3.96 -0.39
CA SER A 129 15.04 -4.99 -1.25
C SER A 129 16.15 -4.46 -2.16
N PHE A 130 16.31 -3.14 -2.27
CA PHE A 130 17.36 -2.53 -3.09
C PHE A 130 18.75 -2.92 -2.58
N GLY A 131 19.54 -3.59 -3.43
CA GLY A 131 20.86 -4.13 -3.08
C GLY A 131 20.83 -5.47 -2.34
N PHE A 132 19.65 -6.04 -2.07
CA PHE A 132 19.52 -7.32 -1.34
C PHE A 132 20.31 -8.46 -1.99
N ASN A 133 20.23 -8.61 -3.32
CA ASN A 133 20.93 -9.68 -4.03
C ASN A 133 22.46 -9.59 -3.90
N ALA A 134 23.02 -8.38 -3.91
CA ALA A 134 24.46 -8.18 -3.78
C ALA A 134 24.93 -8.51 -2.35
N ASP A 135 24.21 -8.02 -1.35
CA ASP A 135 24.49 -8.31 0.07
C ASP A 135 24.37 -9.79 0.36
N LEU A 136 23.30 -10.43 -0.13
CA LEU A 136 23.07 -11.86 0.03
C LEU A 136 24.19 -12.68 -0.60
N ARG A 137 24.61 -12.31 -1.82
CA ARG A 137 25.73 -12.96 -2.50
C ARG A 137 27.02 -12.82 -1.70
N SER A 138 27.31 -11.64 -1.16
CA SER A 138 28.50 -11.41 -0.33
C SER A 138 28.46 -12.19 0.98
N ALA A 139 27.30 -12.26 1.64
CA ALA A 139 27.14 -12.94 2.93
C ALA A 139 27.15 -14.47 2.82
N THR A 140 26.91 -15.01 1.63
CA THR A 140 26.80 -16.46 1.37
C THR A 140 27.89 -16.97 0.43
N SER A 141 28.92 -16.16 0.15
CA SER A 141 29.97 -16.49 -0.83
C SER A 141 29.43 -16.90 -2.21
N GLY A 142 28.26 -16.35 -2.58
CA GLY A 142 27.56 -16.62 -3.83
C GLY A 142 26.81 -17.96 -3.89
N GLN A 143 26.61 -18.61 -2.76
CA GLN A 143 25.92 -19.91 -2.70
C GLN A 143 24.40 -19.82 -2.54
N ALA A 144 23.86 -18.64 -2.20
CA ALA A 144 22.43 -18.43 -2.09
C ALA A 144 21.82 -17.85 -3.38
N PHE A 145 20.66 -18.39 -3.75
CA PHE A 145 19.89 -17.95 -4.91
C PHE A 145 18.49 -17.48 -4.47
N PRO A 146 18.23 -16.16 -4.46
CA PRO A 146 16.93 -15.62 -4.09
C PRO A 146 15.98 -15.58 -5.29
N GLN A 147 14.73 -15.93 -5.05
CA GLN A 147 13.59 -15.65 -5.92
C GLN A 147 12.61 -14.77 -5.15
N ALA A 148 12.20 -13.65 -5.72
CA ALA A 148 11.29 -12.71 -5.08
C ALA A 148 10.07 -12.50 -5.97
N VAL A 149 8.88 -12.70 -5.40
CA VAL A 149 7.59 -12.47 -6.08
C VAL A 149 6.74 -11.56 -5.20
N PHE A 150 5.97 -10.66 -5.81
CA PHE A 150 5.01 -9.84 -5.07
C PHE A 150 3.99 -10.74 -4.37
N ASP A 151 3.79 -10.53 -3.08
CA ASP A 151 2.86 -11.33 -2.28
C ASP A 151 1.66 -10.49 -1.83
N HIS A 152 1.90 -9.46 -1.02
CA HIS A 152 0.83 -8.64 -0.47
C HIS A 152 1.27 -7.18 -0.19
N TRP A 153 0.28 -6.38 0.19
CA TRP A 153 0.45 -5.04 0.72
C TRP A 153 0.31 -5.08 2.24
N GLN A 154 1.27 -4.50 2.95
CA GLN A 154 1.32 -4.46 4.40
C GLN A 154 1.16 -3.03 4.90
N LEU A 155 0.30 -2.81 5.90
CA LEU A 155 0.15 -1.51 6.54
C LEU A 155 1.42 -1.17 7.34
N MET A 156 2.01 -0.01 7.09
CA MET A 156 3.15 0.49 7.87
C MET A 156 2.68 1.01 9.23
N SER A 157 3.52 0.82 10.25
CA SER A 157 3.30 1.43 11.56
C SER A 157 3.71 2.91 11.56
N GLY A 158 2.79 3.79 11.96
CA GLY A 158 3.03 5.23 12.06
C GLY A 158 1.90 6.06 11.45
N ASN A 159 1.96 7.36 11.67
CA ASN A 159 0.97 8.30 11.16
C ASN A 159 1.59 9.14 10.02
N PRO A 160 1.07 9.07 8.77
CA PRO A 160 1.62 9.84 7.65
C PRO A 160 1.47 11.36 7.79
N LEU A 161 0.66 11.84 8.73
CA LEU A 161 0.37 13.26 8.93
C LEU A 161 1.20 13.90 10.06
N GLU A 162 1.88 13.09 10.88
CA GLU A 162 2.65 13.55 12.03
C GLU A 162 4.15 13.36 11.78
N ALA A 163 4.94 14.41 12.00
CA ALA A 163 6.39 14.33 11.84
C ALA A 163 7.05 13.41 12.88
N GLY A 164 8.25 12.94 12.57
CA GLY A 164 9.07 12.10 13.47
C GLY A 164 8.89 10.59 13.31
N ASN A 165 8.20 10.15 12.25
CA ASN A 165 8.12 8.73 11.90
C ASN A 165 8.49 8.49 10.42
N LYS A 166 8.90 7.25 10.11
CA LYS A 166 9.33 6.85 8.76
C LYS A 166 8.23 7.01 7.71
N VAL A 167 6.97 6.82 8.09
CA VAL A 167 5.83 6.93 7.17
C VAL A 167 5.67 8.38 6.70
N TYR A 168 5.79 9.34 7.60
CA TYR A 168 5.77 10.77 7.29
C TYR A 168 6.90 11.17 6.33
N ASP A 169 8.13 10.71 6.58
CA ASP A 169 9.26 11.01 5.71
C ASP A 169 9.05 10.46 4.29
N ILE A 170 8.55 9.22 4.16
CA ILE A 170 8.22 8.63 2.87
C ILE A 170 7.15 9.46 2.14
N VAL A 171 6.08 9.85 2.84
CA VAL A 171 5.01 10.66 2.26
C VAL A 171 5.55 12.01 1.80
N ARG A 172 6.36 12.68 2.62
CA ARG A 172 6.98 13.96 2.28
C ARG A 172 7.82 13.82 1.00
N ASP A 173 8.69 12.81 0.93
CA ASP A 173 9.59 12.63 -0.20
C ASP A 173 8.81 12.32 -1.50
N VAL A 174 7.74 11.52 -1.41
CA VAL A 174 6.83 11.26 -2.55
C VAL A 174 6.14 12.54 -3.00
N ARG A 175 5.64 13.36 -2.07
CA ARG A 175 4.98 14.64 -2.38
C ARG A 175 5.94 15.63 -3.03
N THR A 176 7.15 15.79 -2.48
CA THR A 176 8.19 16.65 -3.06
C THR A 176 8.56 16.21 -4.47
N ARG A 177 8.70 14.89 -4.71
CA ARG A 177 8.97 14.36 -6.05
C ARG A 177 7.83 14.63 -7.06
N LYS A 178 6.58 14.61 -6.59
CA LYS A 178 5.38 14.88 -7.42
C LYS A 178 5.08 16.39 -7.58
N GLY A 179 5.70 17.26 -6.78
CA GLY A 179 5.42 18.69 -6.78
C GLY A 179 4.12 19.08 -6.07
N LEU A 180 3.73 18.32 -5.05
CA LEU A 180 2.51 18.50 -4.23
C LEU A 180 2.72 19.32 -2.96
#